data_AF-A0A0Q4Y0P9-F1
#
_entry.id   AF-A0A0Q4Y0P9-F1
#
_cell.length_a   1.000
_cell.length_b   1.000
_cell.length_c   1.000
_cell.angle_alpha   90.00
_cell.angle_beta   90.00
_cell.angle_gamma   90.00
#
_symmetry.space_group_name_H-M   'P 1'
#
loop_
_entity.id
_entity.type
_entity.pdbx_description
1 polymer ?
#
loop_
_entity_poly.entity_id
_entity_poly.type
_entity_poly.pdbx_seq_one_letter_code
_entity_poly.pdbx_strand_id
1 'polypeptide(L)'
;MQQHAAKLRNAKHETEGSLLKSVGKFEDGRQMVFVSRPEANDTFTYLVESFVHAPGAGWHISHRVASEDQLTVVQQVGEIAQALSYREPAAIPTTPGACLADGLLNRTPLEVESFQGGARIEALSWSLSFSSETSGPRDNKLHSDLFRRVDRAIDMAGAGSGIRKLRRAEVSADGRTGQEYVGLYPSDEAVILDAKLELYGNAKPQLPTIKLLMETGWPINKHPEDPRRFLSQEEALAVWDAVVKSIRPRPGAF
;
A
#
# COMPACT_ATOMS: atom_id res chain seq x y z
N MET A 1 -22.32 11.01 -0.36
CA MET A 1 -22.05 12.34 0.28
C MET A 1 -23.18 12.81 1.20
N GLN A 2 -24.39 13.09 0.72
CA GLN A 2 -25.50 13.51 1.60
C GLN A 2 -25.89 12.43 2.63
N GLN A 3 -25.91 11.15 2.21
CA GLN A 3 -26.14 10.02 3.12
C GLN A 3 -25.05 9.90 4.20
N HIS A 4 -23.78 10.17 3.86
CA HIS A 4 -22.67 10.16 4.82
C HIS A 4 -22.84 11.26 5.87
N ALA A 5 -23.15 12.48 5.43
CA ALA A 5 -23.48 13.60 6.30
C ALA A 5 -24.65 13.27 7.25
N ALA A 6 -25.72 12.67 6.71
CA ALA A 6 -26.88 12.28 7.51
C ALA A 6 -26.55 11.19 8.53
N LYS A 7 -25.76 10.18 8.14
CA LYS A 7 -25.28 9.13 9.05
C LYS A 7 -24.50 9.73 10.22
N LEU A 8 -23.51 10.59 9.96
CA LEU A 8 -22.70 11.22 11.00
C LEU A 8 -23.54 12.18 11.87
N ARG A 9 -24.49 12.90 11.27
CA ARG A 9 -25.38 13.81 12.00
C ARG A 9 -26.30 13.05 12.97
N ASN A 10 -26.81 11.90 12.54
CA ASN A 10 -27.74 11.08 13.33
C ASN A 10 -27.03 10.22 14.39
N ALA A 11 -25.74 9.95 14.22
CA ALA A 11 -24.93 9.28 15.23
C ALA A 11 -24.63 10.24 16.39
N LYS A 12 -24.91 9.80 17.63
CA LYS A 12 -24.78 10.63 18.82
C LYS A 12 -23.37 10.55 19.41
N HIS A 13 -22.83 11.71 19.76
CA HIS A 13 -21.74 11.82 20.72
C HIS A 13 -22.32 11.95 22.13
N GLU A 14 -21.71 11.31 23.11
CA GLU A 14 -22.21 11.24 24.50
C GLU A 14 -22.37 12.63 25.12
N THR A 15 -21.44 13.54 24.83
CA THR A 15 -21.41 14.90 25.42
C THR A 15 -21.64 16.02 24.41
N GLU A 16 -21.55 15.74 23.11
CA GLU A 16 -21.55 16.78 22.07
C GLU A 16 -22.75 16.64 21.10
N GLY A 17 -23.68 15.73 21.39
CA GLY A 17 -24.95 15.54 20.70
C GLY A 17 -24.87 14.83 19.34
N SER A 18 -23.82 15.11 18.55
CA SER A 18 -23.60 14.51 17.22
C SER A 18 -22.12 14.20 16.99
N LEU A 19 -21.84 13.12 16.26
CA LEU A 19 -20.49 12.85 15.78
C LEU A 19 -20.04 13.89 14.74
N LEU A 20 -20.96 14.40 13.91
CA LEU A 20 -20.62 15.40 12.89
C LEU A 20 -20.35 16.78 13.53
N LYS A 21 -19.21 17.38 13.20
CA LYS A 21 -18.84 18.74 13.64
C LYS A 21 -18.99 19.78 12.56
N SER A 22 -18.48 19.49 11.37
CA SER A 22 -18.58 20.42 10.26
C SER A 22 -18.57 19.70 8.92
N VAL A 23 -19.12 20.39 7.92
CA VAL A 23 -19.05 20.02 6.52
C VAL A 23 -18.56 21.23 5.75
N GLY A 24 -17.41 21.10 5.09
CA GLY A 24 -16.85 22.09 4.19
C GLY A 24 -17.04 21.70 2.73
N LYS A 25 -17.17 22.69 1.85
CA LYS A 25 -17.08 22.53 0.40
C LYS A 25 -16.00 23.49 -0.10
N PHE A 26 -15.17 23.03 -1.03
CA PHE A 26 -14.23 23.91 -1.73
C PHE A 26 -14.92 24.55 -2.94
N GLU A 27 -14.39 25.69 -3.41
CA GLU A 27 -15.07 26.62 -4.33
C GLU A 27 -15.53 25.99 -5.66
N ASP A 28 -14.80 24.99 -6.15
CA ASP A 28 -15.10 24.29 -7.41
C ASP A 28 -16.13 23.16 -7.26
N GLY A 29 -16.62 22.90 -6.04
CA GLY A 29 -17.54 21.80 -5.74
C GLY A 29 -16.93 20.40 -5.91
N ARG A 30 -15.64 20.32 -6.25
CA ARG A 30 -14.89 19.10 -6.50
C ARG A 30 -14.60 18.32 -5.22
N GLN A 31 -14.59 19.02 -4.09
CA GLN A 31 -14.23 18.47 -2.80
C GLN A 31 -15.29 18.78 -1.74
N MET A 32 -15.58 17.76 -0.94
CA MET A 32 -16.31 17.92 0.32
C MET A 32 -15.48 17.37 1.46
N VAL A 33 -15.37 18.14 2.55
CA VAL A 33 -14.66 17.76 3.76
C VAL A 33 -15.64 17.60 4.90
N PHE A 34 -15.48 16.55 5.70
CA PHE A 34 -16.20 16.28 6.92
C PHE A 34 -15.23 16.27 8.08
N VAL A 35 -15.64 16.90 9.17
CA VAL A 35 -14.97 16.76 10.46
C VAL A 35 -15.95 16.08 11.41
N SER A 36 -15.56 14.97 12.02
CA SER A 36 -16.39 14.22 12.95
C SER A 36 -15.59 13.66 14.11
N ARG A 37 -16.26 13.24 15.19
CA ARG A 37 -15.65 12.36 16.20
C ARG A 37 -15.59 10.93 15.65
N PRO A 38 -14.46 10.22 15.81
CA PRO A 38 -14.37 8.83 15.37
C PRO A 38 -15.37 7.91 16.10
N GLU A 39 -15.60 8.19 17.38
CA GLU A 39 -16.40 7.36 18.30
C GLU A 39 -17.29 8.23 19.20
N ALA A 40 -18.25 7.62 19.89
CA ALA A 40 -19.26 8.34 20.68
C ALA A 40 -18.71 9.03 21.94
N ASN A 41 -17.55 8.61 22.43
CA ASN A 41 -16.91 9.10 23.65
C ASN A 41 -15.53 9.75 23.40
N ASP A 42 -15.11 9.88 22.14
CA ASP A 42 -13.81 10.46 21.81
C ASP A 42 -13.86 11.99 21.91
N THR A 43 -13.15 12.54 22.88
CA THR A 43 -13.02 13.97 23.10
C THR A 43 -11.68 14.54 22.66
N PHE A 44 -10.73 13.68 22.28
CA PHE A 44 -9.33 14.05 22.03
C PHE A 44 -9.02 14.16 20.55
N THR A 45 -9.69 13.37 19.70
CA THR A 45 -9.40 13.33 18.28
C THR A 45 -10.60 13.65 17.40
N TYR A 46 -10.30 14.08 16.18
CA TYR A 46 -11.25 14.17 15.09
C TYR A 46 -10.85 13.22 13.97
N LEU A 47 -11.85 12.76 13.23
CA LEU A 47 -11.71 12.18 11.91
C LEU A 47 -11.99 13.28 10.88
N VAL A 48 -10.99 13.58 10.05
CA VAL A 48 -11.12 14.46 8.89
C VAL A 48 -11.21 13.57 7.66
N GLU A 49 -12.38 13.57 7.00
CA GLU A 49 -12.62 12.84 5.76
C GLU A 49 -12.85 13.82 4.62
N SER A 50 -12.21 13.60 3.48
CA SER A 50 -12.41 14.38 2.28
C SER A 50 -12.67 13.48 1.09
N PHE A 51 -13.73 13.81 0.37
CA PHE A 51 -14.08 13.14 -0.87
C PHE A 51 -13.84 14.11 -2.01
N VAL A 52 -12.95 13.73 -2.91
CA VAL A 52 -12.54 14.53 -4.08
C VAL A 52 -13.08 13.83 -5.31
N HIS A 53 -13.81 14.54 -6.16
CA HIS A 53 -14.43 13.99 -7.37
C HIS A 53 -13.89 14.69 -8.61
N ALA A 54 -13.32 13.93 -9.54
CA ALA A 54 -12.96 14.43 -10.86
C ALA A 54 -13.73 13.65 -11.93
N PRO A 55 -13.89 14.17 -13.16
CA PRO A 55 -14.41 13.39 -14.27
C PRO A 55 -13.60 12.08 -14.41
N GLY A 56 -14.26 10.93 -14.23
CA GLY A 56 -13.63 9.60 -14.32
C GLY A 56 -12.96 9.07 -13.05
N ALA A 57 -12.90 9.83 -11.95
CA ALA A 57 -12.27 9.35 -10.71
C ALA A 57 -12.88 9.93 -9.42
N GLY A 58 -12.68 9.22 -8.31
CA GLY A 58 -13.02 9.68 -6.98
C GLY A 58 -11.98 9.22 -5.96
N TRP A 59 -11.56 10.10 -5.07
CA TRP A 59 -10.60 9.80 -4.02
C TRP A 59 -11.20 10.09 -2.65
N HIS A 60 -10.91 9.21 -1.70
CA HIS A 60 -11.21 9.38 -0.29
C HIS A 60 -9.91 9.59 0.48
N ILE A 61 -9.77 10.74 1.11
CA ILE A 61 -8.65 11.10 1.98
C ILE A 61 -9.18 11.09 3.40
N SER A 62 -8.54 10.35 4.30
CA SER A 62 -8.99 10.21 5.69
C SER A 62 -7.81 10.33 6.64
N HIS A 63 -7.98 11.10 7.70
CA HIS A 63 -6.97 11.26 8.73
C HIS A 63 -7.59 11.40 10.10
N ARG A 64 -7.04 10.70 11.10
CA ARG A 64 -7.37 10.91 12.51
C ARG A 64 -6.33 11.87 13.09
N VAL A 65 -6.81 12.95 13.72
CA VAL A 65 -5.98 14.07 14.15
C VAL A 65 -6.34 14.47 15.58
N ALA A 66 -5.35 14.92 16.35
CA ALA A 66 -5.59 15.58 17.64
C ALA A 66 -6.46 16.83 17.45
N SER A 67 -7.24 17.18 18.48
CA SER A 67 -8.23 18.26 18.37
C SER A 67 -7.60 19.62 18.05
N GLU A 68 -6.40 19.88 18.58
CA GLU A 68 -5.61 21.09 18.35
C GLU A 68 -5.10 21.24 16.90
N ASP A 69 -4.89 20.14 16.19
CA ASP A 69 -4.33 20.11 14.83
C ASP A 69 -5.41 20.03 13.75
N GLN A 70 -6.68 20.02 14.13
CA GLN A 70 -7.82 19.81 13.22
C GLN A 70 -7.83 20.79 12.04
N LEU A 71 -7.64 22.08 12.31
CA LEU A 71 -7.66 23.11 11.28
C LEU A 71 -6.49 22.95 10.30
N THR A 72 -5.31 22.63 10.82
CA THR A 72 -4.11 22.33 10.02
C THR A 72 -4.36 21.16 9.08
N VAL A 73 -4.95 20.06 9.57
CA VAL A 73 -5.23 18.88 8.75
C VAL A 73 -6.33 19.16 7.72
N VAL A 74 -7.36 19.94 8.06
CA VAL A 74 -8.38 20.36 7.07
C VAL A 74 -7.74 21.15 5.92
N GLN A 75 -6.79 22.03 6.22
CA GLN A 75 -6.04 22.77 5.18
C GLN A 75 -5.20 21.83 4.32
N GLN A 76 -4.40 20.95 4.94
CA GLN A 76 -3.54 20.00 4.22
C GLN A 76 -4.34 19.07 3.29
N VAL A 77 -5.51 18.62 3.74
CA VAL A 77 -6.42 17.82 2.92
C VAL A 77 -6.97 18.61 1.74
N GLY A 78 -7.20 19.91 1.89
CA GLY A 78 -7.50 20.83 0.80
C GLY A 78 -6.36 20.93 -0.22
N GLU A 79 -5.12 21.10 0.25
CA GLU A 79 -3.92 21.17 -0.61
C GLU A 79 -3.71 19.87 -1.40
N ILE A 80 -3.87 18.71 -0.76
CA ILE A 80 -3.82 17.40 -1.43
C ILE A 80 -4.90 17.33 -2.51
N ALA A 81 -6.14 17.72 -2.20
CA ALA A 81 -7.23 17.66 -3.15
C ALA A 81 -7.02 18.55 -4.37
N GLN A 82 -6.39 19.74 -4.21
CA GLN A 82 -6.03 20.62 -5.32
C GLN A 82 -4.90 20.05 -6.17
N ALA A 83 -3.93 19.36 -5.54
CA ALA A 83 -2.81 18.72 -6.23
C ALA A 83 -3.18 17.40 -6.93
N LEU A 84 -4.36 16.84 -6.67
CA LEU A 84 -4.84 15.64 -7.35
C LEU A 84 -5.35 15.97 -8.76
N SER A 85 -4.98 15.16 -9.72
CA SER A 85 -5.54 15.20 -11.07
C SER A 85 -5.88 13.81 -11.55
N TYR A 86 -6.94 13.69 -12.34
CA TYR A 86 -7.26 12.44 -13.05
C TYR A 86 -6.07 12.03 -13.93
N ARG A 87 -5.84 10.72 -13.98
CA ARG A 87 -4.86 10.10 -14.86
C ARG A 87 -5.46 8.79 -15.35
N GLU A 88 -5.46 8.61 -16.68
CA GLU A 88 -5.83 7.33 -17.30
C GLU A 88 -5.07 6.15 -16.66
N PRO A 89 -5.74 5.04 -16.29
CA PRO A 89 -5.12 3.97 -15.51
C PRO A 89 -3.80 3.44 -16.09
N ALA A 90 -3.72 3.31 -17.42
CA ALA A 90 -2.55 2.81 -18.14
C ALA A 90 -1.50 3.88 -18.47
N ALA A 91 -1.80 5.17 -18.28
CA ALA A 91 -0.88 6.25 -18.63
C ALA A 91 0.26 6.34 -17.60
N ILE A 92 1.52 6.32 -18.04
CA ILE A 92 2.69 6.56 -17.18
C ILE A 92 3.06 8.04 -17.30
N PRO A 93 2.78 8.87 -16.29
CA PRO A 93 3.06 10.30 -16.39
C PRO A 93 4.57 10.54 -16.39
N THR A 94 5.00 11.63 -17.01
CA THR A 94 6.38 12.14 -16.95
C THR A 94 6.51 13.34 -16.02
N THR A 95 5.39 13.90 -15.57
CA THR A 95 5.35 15.03 -14.63
C THR A 95 5.69 14.59 -13.20
N PRO A 96 6.33 15.46 -12.40
CA PRO A 96 6.60 15.22 -10.99
C PRO A 96 5.35 14.84 -10.20
N GLY A 97 5.34 13.68 -9.53
CA GLY A 97 4.18 13.30 -8.72
C GLY A 97 4.21 11.88 -8.14
N ALA A 98 3.19 11.58 -7.35
CA ALA A 98 2.88 10.21 -6.92
C ALA A 98 1.66 9.67 -7.66
N CYS A 99 1.80 8.50 -8.29
CA CYS A 99 0.67 7.85 -8.97
C CYS A 99 -0.24 7.17 -7.94
N LEU A 100 -1.55 7.39 -8.08
CA LEU A 100 -2.61 6.71 -7.34
C LEU A 100 -3.51 5.96 -8.32
N ALA A 101 -4.48 5.20 -7.79
CA ALA A 101 -5.58 4.69 -8.60
C ALA A 101 -6.27 5.87 -9.29
N ASP A 102 -6.30 5.80 -10.63
CA ASP A 102 -6.92 6.78 -11.55
C ASP A 102 -6.45 8.23 -11.36
N GLY A 103 -5.31 8.43 -10.69
CA GLY A 103 -4.88 9.76 -10.26
C GLY A 103 -3.36 9.96 -10.28
N LEU A 104 -3.00 11.24 -10.26
CA LEU A 104 -1.66 11.74 -10.05
C LEU A 104 -1.72 12.85 -9.00
N LEU A 105 -0.90 12.71 -7.96
CA LEU A 105 -0.72 13.73 -6.93
C LEU A 105 0.53 14.56 -7.27
N ASN A 106 0.31 15.71 -7.91
CA ASN A 106 1.35 16.65 -8.33
C ASN A 106 1.70 17.60 -7.17
N ARG A 107 2.56 17.16 -6.26
CA ARG A 107 3.06 18.00 -5.15
C ARG A 107 4.56 17.88 -4.99
N THR A 108 5.14 18.43 -3.92
CA THR A 108 6.51 18.09 -3.52
C THR A 108 6.50 16.84 -2.64
N PRO A 109 7.54 15.99 -2.72
CA PRO A 109 7.67 14.83 -1.83
C PRO A 109 7.63 15.25 -0.35
N LEU A 110 6.97 14.45 0.50
CA LEU A 110 7.02 14.59 1.95
C LEU A 110 8.11 13.69 2.53
N GLU A 111 8.59 14.02 3.73
CA GLU A 111 9.58 13.19 4.43
C GLU A 111 9.07 11.77 4.72
N VAL A 112 7.77 11.63 4.97
CA VAL A 112 7.12 10.35 5.31
C VAL A 112 6.01 10.06 4.32
N GLU A 113 6.25 9.07 3.46
CA GLU A 113 5.30 8.55 2.50
C GLU A 113 5.38 7.03 2.47
N SER A 114 4.21 6.40 2.32
CA SER A 114 4.15 4.99 1.97
C SER A 114 3.10 4.76 0.89
N PHE A 115 3.43 3.92 -0.06
CA PHE A 115 2.53 3.44 -1.09
C PHE A 115 2.45 1.93 -0.99
N GLN A 116 1.25 1.40 -1.15
CA GLN A 116 1.02 -0.03 -1.17
C GLN A 116 0.02 -0.32 -2.28
N GLY A 117 0.22 -1.44 -2.95
CA GLY A 117 -0.68 -1.90 -3.99
C GLY A 117 -0.50 -3.39 -4.22
N GLY A 118 -1.37 -3.92 -5.08
CA GLY A 118 -1.27 -5.31 -5.49
C GLY A 118 -1.84 -5.52 -6.88
N ALA A 119 -1.42 -6.61 -7.50
CA ALA A 119 -1.90 -7.04 -8.80
C ALA A 119 -2.25 -8.53 -8.72
N ARG A 120 -3.29 -8.90 -9.48
CA ARG A 120 -3.68 -10.29 -9.71
C ARG A 120 -4.13 -10.42 -11.16
N ILE A 121 -3.95 -11.60 -11.73
CA ILE A 121 -4.56 -11.96 -13.02
C ILE A 121 -5.66 -12.95 -12.67
N GLU A 122 -6.92 -12.62 -12.98
CA GLU A 122 -8.07 -13.38 -12.49
C GLU A 122 -8.05 -14.85 -12.89
N ALA A 123 -7.49 -15.16 -14.07
CA ALA A 123 -7.37 -16.53 -14.58
C ALA A 123 -6.22 -17.33 -13.94
N LEU A 124 -5.37 -16.73 -13.10
CA LEU A 124 -4.19 -17.36 -12.51
C LEU A 124 -4.28 -17.39 -10.98
N SER A 125 -3.83 -18.49 -10.37
CA SER A 125 -3.71 -18.60 -8.91
C SER A 125 -2.39 -17.99 -8.44
N TRP A 126 -2.33 -16.66 -8.39
CA TRP A 126 -1.17 -15.92 -7.85
C TRP A 126 -1.58 -14.56 -7.32
N SER A 127 -0.71 -13.95 -6.51
CA SER A 127 -0.82 -12.57 -6.06
C SER A 127 0.55 -11.90 -6.16
N LEU A 128 0.52 -10.60 -6.45
CA LEU A 128 1.66 -9.71 -6.28
C LEU A 128 1.22 -8.58 -5.37
N SER A 129 2.02 -8.29 -4.37
CA SER A 129 1.92 -7.07 -3.57
C SER A 129 3.23 -6.31 -3.65
N PHE A 130 3.12 -4.99 -3.62
CA PHE A 130 4.26 -4.10 -3.64
C PHE A 130 4.03 -2.96 -2.68
N SER A 131 5.11 -2.50 -2.08
CA SER A 131 5.11 -1.27 -1.31
C SER A 131 6.37 -0.46 -1.51
N SER A 132 6.24 0.84 -1.32
CA SER A 132 7.36 1.75 -1.15
C SER A 132 7.18 2.55 0.13
N GLU A 133 8.26 2.80 0.85
CA GLU A 133 8.23 3.58 2.09
C GLU A 133 9.50 4.45 2.23
N THR A 134 9.31 5.71 2.61
CA THR A 134 10.40 6.64 2.94
C THR A 134 10.76 6.59 4.42
N SER A 135 9.91 5.99 5.26
CA SER A 135 10.15 5.74 6.68
C SER A 135 11.07 4.53 6.94
N GLY A 136 11.61 3.92 5.89
CA GLY A 136 12.56 2.81 5.99
C GLY A 136 13.83 3.19 6.75
N PRO A 137 14.64 2.19 7.16
CA PRO A 137 15.78 2.39 8.06
C PRO A 137 16.72 3.49 7.57
N ARG A 138 16.91 4.55 8.38
CA ARG A 138 17.93 5.59 8.14
C ARG A 138 19.36 5.04 8.28
N ASP A 139 19.49 3.87 8.89
CA ASP A 139 20.73 3.13 9.06
C ASP A 139 20.39 1.62 9.10
N ASN A 140 21.07 0.84 8.27
CA ASN A 140 20.90 -0.60 8.04
C ASN A 140 21.12 -1.49 9.28
N LYS A 141 21.41 -0.92 10.45
CA LYS A 141 21.82 -1.63 11.67
C LYS A 141 20.73 -1.82 12.73
N LEU A 142 19.64 -1.05 12.68
CA LEU A 142 18.59 -1.09 13.70
C LEU A 142 17.38 -1.96 13.32
N HIS A 143 17.22 -2.31 12.05
CA HIS A 143 16.08 -3.09 11.57
C HIS A 143 16.48 -4.50 11.15
N SER A 144 15.54 -5.44 11.30
CA SER A 144 15.74 -6.80 10.78
C SER A 144 15.65 -6.76 9.29
N ASP A 145 16.76 -7.00 8.60
CA ASP A 145 16.77 -7.21 7.15
C ASP A 145 15.90 -8.42 6.76
N LEU A 146 15.63 -8.57 5.46
CA LEU A 146 14.74 -9.62 4.96
C LEU A 146 15.20 -10.99 5.43
N PHE A 147 16.50 -11.26 5.30
CA PHE A 147 17.07 -12.53 5.69
C PHE A 147 16.87 -12.86 7.15
N ARG A 148 17.18 -11.94 8.07
CA ARG A 148 16.98 -12.19 9.51
C ARG A 148 15.50 -12.41 9.85
N ARG A 149 14.57 -11.73 9.17
CA ARG A 149 13.13 -11.94 9.39
C ARG A 149 12.68 -13.31 8.88
N VAL A 150 13.16 -13.72 7.71
CA VAL A 150 12.84 -15.02 7.12
C VAL A 150 13.47 -16.16 7.92
N ASP A 151 14.74 -16.05 8.27
CA ASP A 151 15.47 -17.05 9.05
C ASP A 151 14.78 -17.25 10.41
N ARG A 152 14.40 -16.17 11.09
CA ARG A 152 13.61 -16.25 12.34
C ARG A 152 12.26 -16.94 12.14
N ALA A 153 11.57 -16.68 11.02
CA ALA A 153 10.29 -17.34 10.73
C ALA A 153 10.46 -18.85 10.50
N ILE A 154 11.53 -19.26 9.82
CA ILE A 154 11.88 -20.66 9.59
C ILE A 154 12.25 -21.35 10.91
N ASP A 155 13.05 -20.69 11.75
CA ASP A 155 13.43 -21.22 13.06
C ASP A 155 12.20 -21.46 13.95
N MET A 156 11.23 -20.53 13.94
CA MET A 156 9.97 -20.69 14.67
C MET A 156 9.09 -21.82 14.12
N ALA A 157 9.13 -22.09 12.81
CA ALA A 157 8.41 -23.22 12.23
C ALA A 157 9.00 -24.58 12.65
N GLY A 158 10.26 -24.59 13.08
CA GLY A 158 10.90 -25.76 13.66
C GLY A 158 11.44 -26.77 12.64
N ALA A 159 12.27 -27.69 13.14
CA ALA A 159 12.80 -28.79 12.36
C ALA A 159 11.67 -29.72 11.92
N GLY A 160 11.62 -30.04 10.62
CA GLY A 160 10.57 -30.89 10.04
C GLY A 160 9.40 -30.13 9.39
N SER A 161 9.43 -28.79 9.37
CA SER A 161 8.41 -27.95 8.71
C SER A 161 8.27 -28.16 7.20
N GLY A 162 9.20 -28.88 6.56
CA GLY A 162 9.18 -29.12 5.12
C GLY A 162 9.44 -27.88 4.26
N ILE A 163 9.74 -26.73 4.88
CA ILE A 163 10.07 -25.49 4.18
C ILE A 163 11.33 -25.70 3.36
N ARG A 164 11.26 -25.38 2.06
CA ARG A 164 12.41 -25.46 1.14
C ARG A 164 12.81 -24.09 0.65
N LYS A 165 14.07 -23.74 0.85
CA LYS A 165 14.68 -22.54 0.26
C LYS A 165 15.04 -22.80 -1.19
N LEU A 166 14.49 -22.01 -2.11
CA LEU A 166 14.79 -22.06 -3.54
C LEU A 166 15.86 -21.04 -3.93
N ARG A 167 15.74 -19.79 -3.45
CA ARG A 167 16.71 -18.71 -3.68
C ARG A 167 16.91 -17.89 -2.42
N ARG A 168 18.13 -17.41 -2.24
CA ARG A 168 18.53 -16.42 -1.23
C ARG A 168 19.75 -15.68 -1.77
N ALA A 169 19.56 -14.44 -2.17
CA ALA A 169 20.60 -13.68 -2.87
C ALA A 169 20.61 -12.21 -2.43
N GLU A 170 21.80 -11.65 -2.28
CA GLU A 170 21.97 -10.19 -2.33
C GLU A 170 21.76 -9.75 -3.78
N VAL A 171 21.01 -8.68 -3.98
CA VAL A 171 20.65 -8.15 -5.29
C VAL A 171 20.95 -6.66 -5.37
N SER A 172 21.05 -6.14 -6.58
CA SER A 172 21.18 -4.72 -6.82
C SER A 172 20.30 -4.30 -7.99
N ALA A 173 19.52 -3.25 -7.80
CA ALA A 173 18.63 -2.70 -8.82
C ALA A 173 18.51 -1.19 -8.63
N ASP A 174 18.68 -0.44 -9.71
CA ASP A 174 18.53 1.02 -9.72
C ASP A 174 19.30 1.73 -8.59
N GLY A 175 20.58 1.42 -8.46
CA GLY A 175 21.46 2.01 -7.43
C GLY A 175 21.14 1.62 -5.98
N ARG A 176 20.20 0.70 -5.75
CA ARG A 176 19.90 0.13 -4.42
C ARG A 176 20.51 -1.26 -4.30
N THR A 177 21.04 -1.55 -3.12
CA THR A 177 21.32 -2.93 -2.69
C THR A 177 20.10 -3.49 -1.98
N GLY A 178 19.90 -4.80 -2.06
CA GLY A 178 18.72 -5.44 -1.50
C GLY A 178 18.90 -6.93 -1.33
N GLN A 179 17.85 -7.57 -0.84
CA GLN A 179 17.82 -9.00 -0.56
C GLN A 179 16.63 -9.63 -1.28
N GLU A 180 16.87 -10.77 -1.93
CA GLU A 180 15.86 -11.65 -2.51
C GLU A 180 15.81 -12.96 -1.71
N TYR A 181 14.60 -13.40 -1.36
CA TYR A 181 14.35 -14.73 -0.82
C TYR A 181 13.18 -15.39 -1.55
N VAL A 182 13.35 -16.64 -1.98
CA VAL A 182 12.27 -17.44 -2.55
C VAL A 182 12.24 -18.80 -1.84
N GLY A 183 11.08 -19.17 -1.32
CA GLY A 183 10.87 -20.44 -0.62
C GLY A 183 9.58 -21.13 -1.02
N LEU A 184 9.55 -22.44 -0.78
CA LEU A 184 8.34 -23.25 -0.77
C LEU A 184 7.95 -23.54 0.68
N TYR A 185 6.70 -23.23 1.00
CA TYR A 185 6.12 -23.39 2.33
C TYR A 185 4.96 -24.38 2.20
N PRO A 186 5.13 -25.63 2.66
CA PRO A 186 4.02 -26.57 2.69
C PRO A 186 3.04 -26.20 3.81
N SER A 187 1.77 -26.47 3.56
CA SER A 187 0.68 -26.51 4.54
C SER A 187 -0.14 -27.77 4.33
N ASP A 188 -1.13 -28.00 5.20
CA ASP A 188 -2.02 -29.16 5.09
C ASP A 188 -2.88 -29.14 3.81
N GLU A 189 -3.05 -27.97 3.19
CA GLU A 189 -3.95 -27.77 2.05
C GLU A 189 -3.22 -27.51 0.74
N ALA A 190 -2.01 -26.94 0.80
CA ALA A 190 -1.26 -26.51 -0.38
C ALA A 190 0.24 -26.44 -0.14
N VAL A 191 1.00 -26.34 -1.23
CA VAL A 191 2.38 -25.85 -1.19
C VAL A 191 2.38 -24.44 -1.75
N ILE A 192 2.92 -23.47 -1.00
CA ILE A 192 3.00 -22.06 -1.42
C ILE A 192 4.42 -21.74 -1.84
N LEU A 193 4.62 -21.23 -3.05
CA LEU A 193 5.81 -20.47 -3.38
C LEU A 193 5.61 -19.04 -2.93
N ASP A 194 6.53 -18.58 -2.09
CA ASP A 194 6.57 -17.23 -1.54
C ASP A 194 7.92 -16.62 -1.92
N ALA A 195 7.85 -15.57 -2.74
CA ALA A 195 8.99 -14.81 -3.23
C ALA A 195 8.96 -13.39 -2.69
N LYS A 196 10.05 -12.98 -2.05
CA LYS A 196 10.22 -11.68 -1.40
C LYS A 196 11.43 -10.96 -1.97
N LEU A 197 11.29 -9.66 -2.21
CA LEU A 197 12.37 -8.74 -2.54
C LEU A 197 12.29 -7.53 -1.62
N GLU A 198 13.41 -7.12 -1.06
CA GLU A 198 13.56 -5.78 -0.47
C GLU A 198 14.74 -5.05 -1.11
N LEU A 199 14.49 -3.90 -1.72
CA LEU A 199 15.53 -2.96 -2.15
C LEU A 199 15.59 -1.83 -1.14
N TYR A 200 16.72 -1.68 -0.48
CA TYR A 200 16.85 -0.74 0.64
C TYR A 200 17.07 0.69 0.16
N GLY A 201 16.23 1.60 0.65
CA GLY A 201 16.32 3.03 0.39
C GLY A 201 17.25 3.77 1.36
N ASN A 202 17.23 5.09 1.30
CA ASN A 202 18.00 5.97 2.20
C ASN A 202 17.10 6.94 3.00
N ALA A 203 15.84 6.58 3.16
CA ALA A 203 14.80 7.40 3.77
C ALA A 203 14.52 8.75 3.08
N LYS A 204 14.95 8.91 1.81
CA LYS A 204 14.53 10.02 0.96
C LYS A 204 13.43 9.56 -0.01
N PRO A 205 12.50 10.45 -0.37
CA PRO A 205 11.42 10.15 -1.31
C PRO A 205 11.93 9.65 -2.68
N GLN A 206 13.06 10.19 -3.16
CA GLN A 206 13.67 9.77 -4.43
C GLN A 206 14.30 8.37 -4.39
N LEU A 207 14.60 7.87 -3.18
CA LEU A 207 15.20 6.56 -2.98
C LEU A 207 14.49 5.83 -1.81
N PRO A 208 13.18 5.51 -1.95
CA PRO A 208 12.44 4.83 -0.92
C PRO A 208 12.87 3.36 -0.86
N THR A 209 12.58 2.72 0.28
CA THR A 209 12.68 1.26 0.37
C THR A 209 11.54 0.66 -0.44
N ILE A 210 11.83 -0.32 -1.28
CA ILE A 210 10.85 -1.01 -2.13
C ILE A 210 10.75 -2.45 -1.64
N LYS A 211 9.53 -2.92 -1.41
CA LYS A 211 9.26 -4.30 -1.04
C LYS A 211 8.32 -4.93 -2.06
N LEU A 212 8.64 -6.13 -2.52
CA LEU A 212 7.74 -6.96 -3.31
C LEU A 212 7.51 -8.28 -2.60
N LEU A 213 6.27 -8.77 -2.69
CA LEU A 213 5.91 -10.11 -2.29
C LEU A 213 5.03 -10.72 -3.39
N MET A 214 5.45 -11.86 -3.91
CA MET A 214 4.67 -12.67 -4.83
C MET A 214 4.38 -14.03 -4.20
N GLU A 215 3.11 -14.43 -4.24
CA GLU A 215 2.68 -15.74 -3.76
C GLU A 215 1.94 -16.49 -4.86
N THR A 216 2.18 -17.79 -4.96
CA THR A 216 1.39 -18.73 -5.76
C THR A 216 1.32 -20.06 -5.02
N GLY A 217 0.18 -20.74 -5.10
CA GLY A 217 -0.05 -21.96 -4.33
C GLY A 217 -0.50 -23.12 -5.18
N TRP A 218 -0.07 -24.33 -4.85
CA TRP A 218 -0.53 -25.58 -5.45
C TRP A 218 -1.33 -26.37 -4.44
N PRO A 219 -2.66 -26.48 -4.60
CA PRO A 219 -3.48 -27.26 -3.68
C PRO A 219 -3.08 -28.75 -3.77
N ILE A 220 -2.99 -29.40 -2.62
CA ILE A 220 -2.74 -30.85 -2.54
C ILE A 220 -3.92 -31.61 -3.14
N ASN A 221 -5.13 -31.17 -2.82
CA ASN A 221 -6.38 -31.66 -3.40
C ASN A 221 -6.98 -30.57 -4.29
N LYS A 222 -6.94 -30.75 -5.62
CA LYS A 222 -7.56 -29.80 -6.55
C LYS A 222 -9.07 -29.79 -6.35
N HIS A 223 -9.61 -28.63 -6.01
CA HIS A 223 -11.04 -28.37 -6.11
C HIS A 223 -11.43 -28.36 -7.59
N PRO A 224 -12.27 -29.31 -8.06
CA PRO A 224 -12.64 -29.41 -9.48
C PRO A 224 -13.36 -28.15 -10.00
N GLU A 225 -13.91 -27.33 -9.10
CA GLU A 225 -14.59 -26.08 -9.38
C GLU A 225 -13.69 -24.84 -9.42
N ASP A 226 -12.40 -24.91 -9.06
CA ASP A 226 -11.51 -23.76 -9.15
C ASP A 226 -11.13 -23.49 -10.62
N PRO A 227 -11.63 -22.41 -11.24
CA PRO A 227 -11.38 -22.15 -12.65
C PRO A 227 -9.97 -21.62 -12.92
N ARG A 228 -9.17 -21.34 -11.88
CA ARG A 228 -7.86 -20.70 -12.00
C ARG A 228 -6.81 -21.71 -12.48
N ARG A 229 -5.93 -21.24 -13.36
CA ARG A 229 -4.73 -21.98 -13.74
C ARG A 229 -3.64 -21.77 -12.69
N PHE A 230 -3.06 -22.87 -12.22
CA PHE A 230 -1.89 -22.86 -11.36
C PHE A 230 -0.62 -22.79 -12.20
N LEU A 231 0.25 -21.82 -11.91
CA LEU A 231 1.57 -21.71 -12.54
C LEU A 231 2.43 -22.89 -12.11
N SER A 232 3.21 -23.51 -13.00
CA SER A 232 4.30 -24.38 -12.57
C SER A 232 5.34 -23.62 -11.73
N GLN A 233 6.19 -24.34 -11.00
CA GLN A 233 7.26 -23.70 -10.23
C GLN A 233 8.18 -22.89 -11.15
N GLU A 234 8.52 -23.41 -12.34
CA GLU A 234 9.34 -22.72 -13.33
C GLU A 234 8.65 -21.45 -13.85
N GLU A 235 7.36 -21.52 -14.21
CA GLU A 235 6.60 -20.35 -14.65
C GLU A 235 6.50 -19.29 -13.56
N ALA A 236 6.26 -19.69 -12.31
CA ALA A 236 6.22 -18.79 -11.16
C ALA A 236 7.54 -18.06 -10.97
N LEU A 237 8.67 -18.78 -11.03
CA LEU A 237 10.01 -18.18 -10.94
C LEU A 237 10.29 -17.25 -12.13
N ALA A 238 9.81 -17.59 -13.33
CA ALA A 238 9.97 -16.72 -14.50
C ALA A 238 9.15 -15.43 -14.40
N VAL A 239 7.91 -15.51 -13.88
CA VAL A 239 7.08 -14.32 -13.59
C VAL A 239 7.76 -13.44 -12.56
N TRP A 240 8.26 -14.03 -11.46
CA TRP A 240 9.00 -13.31 -10.45
C TRP A 240 10.21 -12.57 -11.04
N ASP A 241 11.04 -13.27 -11.81
CA ASP A 241 12.22 -12.67 -12.44
C ASP A 241 11.86 -11.52 -13.38
N ALA A 242 10.76 -11.65 -14.13
CA ALA A 242 10.26 -10.60 -15.01
C ALA A 242 9.79 -9.36 -14.21
N VAL A 243 9.07 -9.57 -13.10
CA VAL A 243 8.64 -8.50 -12.21
C VAL A 243 9.85 -7.78 -11.61
N VAL A 244 10.79 -8.51 -11.01
CA VAL A 244 12.00 -7.94 -10.40
C VAL A 244 12.82 -7.11 -11.39
N LYS A 245 13.02 -7.62 -12.62
CA LYS A 245 13.74 -6.91 -13.69
C LYS A 245 13.02 -5.66 -14.21
N SER A 246 11.71 -5.56 -13.99
CA SER A 246 10.90 -4.44 -14.48
C SER A 246 10.89 -3.23 -13.54
N ILE A 247 11.31 -3.41 -12.28
CA ILE A 247 11.29 -2.35 -11.27
C ILE A 247 12.26 -1.24 -11.66
N ARG A 248 11.74 -0.03 -11.74
CA ARG A 248 12.51 1.20 -11.90
C ARG A 248 11.70 2.38 -11.38
N PRO A 249 12.34 3.47 -10.94
CA PRO A 249 11.65 4.73 -10.73
C PRO A 249 10.98 5.17 -12.03
N ARG A 250 9.79 5.74 -11.89
CA ARG A 250 9.15 6.46 -12.98
C ARG A 250 9.97 7.72 -13.28
N PRO A 251 10.15 8.12 -14.56
CA PRO A 251 10.65 9.46 -14.88
C PRO A 251 9.80 10.54 -14.21
N GLY A 252 10.41 11.43 -13.42
CA GLY A 252 9.67 12.40 -12.61
C GLY A 252 9.02 11.80 -11.36
N ALA A 253 9.33 10.57 -10.96
CA ALA A 253 9.03 10.13 -9.60
C ALA A 253 9.81 10.97 -8.60
N PHE A 254 9.19 11.24 -7.47
CA PHE A 254 9.84 11.63 -6.24
C PHE A 254 9.24 10.85 -5.09
#